data_AF-A0A7S1M9B5-F1
#
_entry.id   AF-A0A7S1M9B5-F1
#
_cell.length_a   1.000
_cell.length_b   1.000
_cell.length_c   1.000
_cell.angle_alpha   90.00
_cell.angle_beta   90.00
_cell.angle_gamma   90.00
#
_symmetry.space_group_name_H-M   'P 1'
#
loop_
_entity.id
_entity.type
_entity.pdbx_description
1 polymer ?
#
loop_
_entity_poly.entity_id
_entity_poly.type
_entity_poly.pdbx_seq_one_letter_code
_entity_poly.pdbx_strand_id
1 'polypeptide(L)'
;MFRVASRIAARPVAAAASAAALRVAQPVFAAPAFAAVRHASRLSAAAKEELDDELSNERVMPQLPEGWTVQHKKGESRFTMTKKHGDEQLSIICQLQVLDPEVAERRANGDAADAVEHFPFTLHIVRGGKCLDFSLTHADGELVIDGMTHYESAAVAQDDSAEGEVRKERHYQGPTFAELNSGFVDAIVDYLEARGVNDDLSTFVAQYSYAIEQQEYENWLRAVADFTA
;
A
#
# COMPACT_ATOMS: atom_id res chain seq x y z
N MET A 1 3.81 78.37 25.43
CA MET A 1 3.63 79.41 26.47
C MET A 1 3.43 78.72 27.81
N PHE A 2 4.23 79.09 28.82
CA PHE A 2 3.95 79.15 30.27
C PHE A 2 3.27 77.94 30.98
N ARG A 3 3.63 77.48 32.18
CA ARG A 3 4.71 77.77 33.14
C ARG A 3 4.60 76.65 34.20
N VAL A 4 5.74 76.30 34.77
CA VAL A 4 5.94 75.49 35.99
C VAL A 4 5.32 76.17 37.23
N ALA A 5 4.97 75.35 38.24
CA ALA A 5 5.07 75.56 39.71
C ALA A 5 3.81 75.06 40.43
N SER A 6 3.81 74.50 41.64
CA SER A 6 4.86 74.19 42.62
C SER A 6 4.26 73.28 43.71
N ARG A 7 5.19 72.69 44.47
CA ARG A 7 5.11 71.91 45.73
C ARG A 7 4.13 72.53 46.76
N ILE A 8 3.58 71.84 47.79
CA ILE A 8 4.27 71.26 48.96
C ILE A 8 3.31 70.36 49.80
N ALA A 9 3.89 69.27 50.30
CA ALA A 9 3.64 68.37 51.45
C ALA A 9 2.59 68.69 52.56
N ALA A 10 2.01 67.61 53.13
CA ALA A 10 2.11 67.24 54.57
C ALA A 10 1.52 65.83 54.88
N ARG A 11 2.16 65.07 55.79
CA ARG A 11 1.69 63.81 56.45
C ARG A 11 1.05 64.12 57.82
N PRO A 12 0.17 63.27 58.38
CA PRO A 12 0.57 62.20 59.35
C PRO A 12 -0.18 60.85 59.13
N VAL A 13 0.41 59.63 59.33
CA VAL A 13 0.52 58.77 60.56
C VAL A 13 -0.84 58.52 61.23
N ALA A 14 -1.40 57.33 61.52
CA ALA A 14 -1.10 55.88 61.41
C ALA A 14 -2.47 55.15 61.32
N ALA A 15 -2.61 53.92 60.80
CA ALA A 15 -2.60 52.69 61.59
C ALA A 15 -2.71 51.45 60.68
N ALA A 16 -2.15 50.34 61.13
CA ALA A 16 -1.93 49.11 60.38
C ALA A 16 -3.19 48.25 60.17
N ALA A 17 -3.24 47.54 59.04
CA ALA A 17 -3.83 46.21 58.95
C ALA A 17 -3.21 45.48 57.73
N SER A 18 -2.51 44.37 57.98
CA SER A 18 -2.12 43.41 56.94
C SER A 18 -3.37 42.75 56.38
N ALA A 19 -3.51 42.72 55.06
CA ALA A 19 -4.39 41.78 54.38
C ALA A 19 -3.63 41.21 53.18
N ALA A 20 -3.48 39.90 53.20
CA ALA A 20 -2.73 39.08 52.28
C ALA A 20 -3.14 39.30 50.81
N ALA A 21 -2.17 39.22 49.92
CA ALA A 21 -2.37 39.23 48.48
C ALA A 21 -3.26 38.05 48.07
N LEU A 22 -4.51 38.33 47.69
CA LEU A 22 -5.33 37.38 46.98
C LEU A 22 -4.89 37.40 45.51
N ARG A 23 -4.00 36.47 45.15
CA ARG A 23 -3.76 36.11 43.75
C ARG A 23 -5.08 35.61 43.18
N VAL A 24 -5.69 36.39 42.30
CA VAL A 24 -6.75 35.90 41.42
C VAL A 24 -6.10 34.85 40.52
N ALA A 25 -6.26 33.58 40.89
CA ALA A 25 -5.91 32.47 40.03
C ALA A 25 -6.77 32.59 38.78
N GLN A 26 -6.16 32.84 37.62
CA GLN A 26 -6.85 32.60 36.36
C GLN A 26 -7.17 31.11 36.26
N PRO A 27 -8.37 30.72 35.78
CA PRO A 27 -8.64 29.32 35.53
C PRO A 27 -7.71 28.85 34.41
N VAL A 28 -6.74 28.01 34.76
CA VAL A 28 -6.07 27.18 33.77
C VAL A 28 -7.13 26.19 33.32
N PHE A 29 -7.76 26.44 32.17
CA PHE A 29 -8.53 25.41 31.47
C PHE A 29 -7.55 24.34 31.00
N ALA A 30 -7.25 23.37 31.88
CA ALA A 30 -6.62 22.11 31.51
C ALA A 30 -7.69 21.22 30.86
N ALA A 31 -8.02 21.49 29.60
CA ALA A 31 -8.96 20.67 28.83
C ALA A 31 -8.49 20.19 27.43
N PRO A 32 -7.20 19.85 27.18
CA PRO A 32 -6.86 19.09 25.97
C PRO A 32 -6.61 17.58 26.23
N ALA A 33 -6.18 17.18 27.42
CA ALA A 33 -5.72 15.80 27.66
C ALA A 33 -6.85 14.77 27.73
N PHE A 34 -8.00 15.09 28.36
CA PHE A 34 -9.10 14.15 28.52
C PHE A 34 -9.86 13.86 27.22
N ALA A 35 -10.01 14.84 26.33
CA ALA A 35 -10.67 14.62 25.05
C ALA A 35 -9.82 13.72 24.13
N ALA A 36 -8.51 13.98 24.04
CA ALA A 36 -7.58 13.17 23.26
C ALA A 36 -7.57 11.70 23.70
N VAL A 37 -7.55 11.43 25.01
CA VAL A 37 -7.60 10.07 25.57
C VAL A 37 -8.94 9.36 25.27
N ARG A 38 -10.07 10.08 25.28
CA ARG A 38 -11.38 9.53 24.93
C ARG A 38 -11.53 9.20 23.44
N HIS A 39 -10.88 9.96 22.57
CA HIS A 39 -10.90 9.70 21.13
C HIS A 39 -9.99 8.53 20.74
N ALA A 40 -8.80 8.41 21.37
CA ALA A 40 -7.90 7.28 21.19
C ALA A 40 -8.57 5.95 21.61
N SER A 41 -9.15 5.91 22.82
CA SER A 41 -9.84 4.72 23.33
C SER A 41 -11.06 4.28 22.49
N ARG A 42 -11.77 5.22 21.84
CA ARG A 42 -12.85 4.87 20.91
C ARG A 42 -12.32 4.21 19.63
N LEU A 43 -11.21 4.71 19.07
CA LEU A 43 -10.61 4.15 17.87
C LEU A 43 -10.04 2.75 18.13
N SER A 44 -9.38 2.55 19.28
CA SER A 44 -8.89 1.22 19.68
C SER A 44 -10.03 0.20 19.82
N ALA A 45 -11.15 0.61 20.42
CA ALA A 45 -12.32 -0.25 20.56
C ALA A 45 -12.94 -0.61 19.19
N ALA A 46 -13.12 0.37 18.31
CA ALA A 46 -13.68 0.15 16.98
C ALA A 46 -12.78 -0.75 16.11
N ALA A 47 -11.47 -0.57 16.15
CA ALA A 47 -10.54 -1.42 15.41
C ALA A 47 -10.52 -2.88 15.92
N LYS A 48 -10.78 -3.10 17.21
CA LYS A 48 -10.92 -4.45 17.79
C LYS A 48 -12.23 -5.11 17.39
N GLU A 49 -13.33 -4.36 17.40
CA GLU A 49 -14.64 -4.85 16.95
C GLU A 49 -14.58 -5.30 15.49
N GLU A 50 -14.02 -4.45 14.60
CA GLU A 50 -13.81 -4.79 13.20
C GLU A 50 -12.90 -6.01 13.02
N LEU A 51 -11.80 -6.10 13.78
CA LEU A 51 -10.89 -7.24 13.71
C LEU A 51 -11.58 -8.54 14.14
N ASP A 52 -12.41 -8.49 15.18
CA ASP A 52 -13.16 -9.65 15.66
C ASP A 52 -14.16 -10.13 14.60
N ASP A 53 -14.82 -9.20 13.90
CA ASP A 53 -15.71 -9.50 12.77
C ASP A 53 -14.94 -10.16 11.61
N GLU A 54 -13.78 -9.62 11.22
CA GLU A 54 -12.96 -10.18 10.14
C GLU A 54 -12.41 -11.58 10.46
N LEU A 55 -11.99 -11.81 11.71
CA LEU A 55 -11.49 -13.12 12.16
C LEU A 55 -12.57 -14.19 12.21
N SER A 56 -13.85 -13.81 12.12
CA SER A 56 -14.95 -14.77 11.99
C SER A 56 -15.01 -15.41 10.60
N ASN A 57 -14.41 -14.77 9.59
CA ASN A 57 -14.32 -15.29 8.23
C ASN A 57 -13.06 -16.14 8.05
N GLU A 58 -13.21 -17.33 7.47
CA GLU A 58 -12.05 -18.18 7.16
C GLU A 58 -11.33 -17.65 5.91
N ARG A 59 -10.06 -17.26 6.07
CA ARG A 59 -9.21 -16.92 4.93
C ARG A 59 -8.79 -18.18 4.19
N VAL A 60 -9.09 -18.23 2.89
CA VAL A 60 -8.64 -19.31 2.01
C VAL A 60 -7.31 -18.91 1.37
N MET A 61 -6.27 -19.71 1.62
CA MET A 61 -5.00 -19.58 0.91
C MET A 61 -5.03 -20.47 -0.34
N PRO A 62 -4.81 -19.92 -1.55
CA PRO A 62 -4.78 -20.73 -2.76
C PRO A 62 -3.58 -21.68 -2.76
N GLN A 63 -3.69 -22.80 -3.48
CA GLN A 63 -2.58 -23.75 -3.61
C GLN A 63 -1.50 -23.16 -4.51
N LEU A 64 -0.26 -23.14 -4.00
CA LEU A 64 0.88 -22.64 -4.75
C LEU A 64 1.16 -23.53 -5.97
N PRO A 65 1.26 -22.97 -7.19
CA PRO A 65 1.55 -23.74 -8.39
C PRO A 65 2.93 -24.41 -8.33
N GLU A 66 3.06 -25.56 -9.00
CA GLU A 66 4.26 -26.41 -8.90
C GLU A 66 5.55 -25.66 -9.30
N GLY A 67 6.60 -25.83 -8.47
CA GLY A 67 7.93 -25.28 -8.70
C GLY A 67 8.07 -23.79 -8.38
N TRP A 68 6.98 -23.11 -8.05
CA TRP A 68 7.02 -21.74 -7.54
C TRP A 68 7.30 -21.71 -6.05
N THR A 69 7.97 -20.65 -5.62
CA THR A 69 8.09 -20.24 -4.22
C THR A 69 7.51 -18.84 -4.11
N VAL A 70 6.85 -18.52 -3.00
CA VAL A 70 6.26 -17.20 -2.75
C VAL A 70 6.81 -16.60 -1.47
N GLN A 71 7.08 -15.30 -1.49
CA GLN A 71 7.55 -14.53 -0.34
C GLN A 71 6.74 -13.24 -0.23
N HIS A 72 6.27 -12.97 0.98
CA HIS A 72 5.63 -11.72 1.37
C HIS A 72 6.19 -11.33 2.74
N LYS A 73 6.37 -10.03 2.97
CA LYS A 73 6.81 -9.51 4.25
C LYS A 73 5.69 -8.66 4.83
N LYS A 74 5.33 -8.96 6.08
CA LYS A 74 4.34 -8.19 6.85
C LYS A 74 4.65 -6.70 6.81
N GLY A 75 3.63 -5.90 6.53
CA GLY A 75 3.68 -4.45 6.36
C GLY A 75 4.06 -3.98 4.95
N GLU A 76 4.38 -4.88 4.02
CA GLU A 76 4.68 -4.53 2.63
C GLU A 76 3.49 -4.80 1.71
N SER A 77 3.23 -3.87 0.80
CA SER A 77 2.16 -3.95 -0.21
C SER A 77 2.59 -4.73 -1.45
N ARG A 78 3.50 -5.70 -1.32
CA ARG A 78 4.04 -6.48 -2.44
C ARG A 78 4.37 -7.89 -2.00
N PHE A 79 4.15 -8.85 -2.87
CA PHE A 79 4.76 -10.17 -2.76
C PHE A 79 5.56 -10.51 -4.02
N THR A 80 6.45 -11.48 -3.90
CA THR A 80 7.30 -11.96 -5.00
C THR A 80 7.19 -13.47 -5.10
N MET A 81 7.08 -13.97 -6.33
CA MET A 81 7.19 -15.40 -6.62
C MET A 81 8.45 -15.67 -7.41
N THR A 82 9.11 -16.80 -7.16
CA THR A 82 10.30 -17.20 -7.93
C THR A 82 10.27 -18.66 -8.32
N LYS A 83 10.78 -18.94 -9.52
CA LYS A 83 10.90 -20.29 -10.09
C LYS A 83 12.16 -20.39 -10.94
N LYS A 84 12.79 -21.56 -10.96
CA LYS A 84 13.87 -21.86 -11.91
C LYS A 84 13.33 -22.71 -13.06
N HIS A 85 13.74 -22.40 -14.29
CA HIS A 85 13.38 -23.17 -15.48
C HIS A 85 14.62 -23.36 -16.35
N GLY A 86 15.27 -24.53 -16.26
CA GLY A 86 16.54 -24.78 -16.95
C GLY A 86 17.66 -23.83 -16.47
N ASP A 87 18.21 -23.04 -17.39
CA ASP A 87 19.20 -21.99 -17.14
C ASP A 87 18.57 -20.61 -16.88
N GLU A 88 17.24 -20.53 -16.84
CA GLU A 88 16.48 -19.30 -16.62
C GLU A 88 16.01 -19.17 -15.17
N GLN A 89 15.95 -17.93 -14.70
CA GLN A 89 15.35 -17.55 -13.42
C GLN A 89 14.14 -16.67 -13.68
N LEU A 90 12.99 -17.11 -13.18
CA LEU A 90 11.74 -16.38 -13.25
C LEU A 90 11.48 -15.69 -11.91
N SER A 91 11.10 -14.41 -11.95
CA SER A 91 10.54 -13.71 -10.80
C SER A 91 9.28 -12.94 -11.18
N ILE A 92 8.21 -13.15 -10.41
CA ILE A 92 6.98 -12.39 -10.50
C ILE A 92 6.93 -11.40 -9.35
N ILE A 93 6.63 -10.15 -9.64
CA ILE A 93 6.44 -9.09 -8.66
C ILE A 93 5.00 -8.61 -8.80
N CYS A 94 4.25 -8.69 -7.71
CA CYS A 94 2.87 -8.22 -7.67
C CYS A 94 2.72 -7.20 -6.53
N GLN A 95 2.15 -6.04 -6.86
CA GLN A 95 1.71 -5.07 -5.87
C GLN A 95 0.31 -5.48 -5.41
N LEU A 96 0.07 -5.45 -4.10
CA LEU A 96 -1.27 -5.59 -3.56
C LEU A 96 -2.08 -4.40 -4.06
N GLN A 97 -3.09 -4.68 -4.87
CA GLN A 97 -3.93 -3.65 -5.45
C GLN A 97 -4.80 -2.99 -4.38
N VAL A 98 -4.98 -1.69 -4.54
CA VAL A 98 -6.13 -0.98 -3.99
C VAL A 98 -7.24 -1.14 -5.03
N LEU A 99 -8.42 -1.58 -4.59
CA LEU A 99 -9.58 -1.73 -5.45
C LEU A 99 -9.82 -0.44 -6.25
N ASP A 100 -9.97 -0.57 -7.57
CA ASP A 100 -10.30 0.57 -8.43
C ASP A 100 -11.60 1.23 -7.91
N PRO A 101 -11.63 2.56 -7.69
CA PRO A 101 -12.83 3.25 -7.21
C PRO A 101 -14.08 2.98 -8.05
N GLU A 102 -13.96 2.85 -9.36
CA GLU A 102 -15.09 2.54 -10.25
C GLU A 102 -15.61 1.12 -9.99
N VAL A 103 -14.70 0.16 -9.82
CA VAL A 103 -15.05 -1.23 -9.45
C VAL A 103 -15.69 -1.25 -8.06
N ALA A 104 -15.16 -0.49 -7.10
CA ALA A 104 -15.72 -0.37 -5.76
C ALA A 104 -17.14 0.21 -5.77
N GLU A 105 -17.38 1.27 -6.56
CA GLU A 105 -18.70 1.88 -6.73
C GLU A 105 -19.69 0.93 -7.39
N ARG A 106 -19.28 0.23 -8.46
CA ARG A 106 -20.12 -0.77 -9.14
C ARG A 106 -20.51 -1.91 -8.17
N ARG A 107 -19.56 -2.39 -7.36
CA ARG A 107 -19.84 -3.37 -6.30
C ARG A 107 -20.84 -2.85 -5.28
N ALA A 108 -20.65 -1.63 -4.80
CA ALA A 108 -21.54 -1.01 -3.82
C ALA A 108 -22.97 -0.82 -4.37
N ASN A 109 -23.11 -0.57 -5.67
CA ASN A 109 -24.40 -0.40 -6.34
C ASN A 109 -25.09 -1.73 -6.73
N GLY A 110 -24.45 -2.88 -6.50
CA GLY A 110 -25.00 -4.19 -6.85
C GLY A 110 -24.74 -4.63 -8.30
N ASP A 111 -23.98 -3.85 -9.08
CA ASP A 111 -23.59 -4.12 -10.46
C ASP A 111 -22.24 -4.87 -10.54
N ALA A 112 -21.95 -5.68 -9.51
CA ALA A 112 -20.67 -6.38 -9.35
C ALA A 112 -20.37 -7.36 -10.50
N ALA A 113 -21.40 -7.85 -11.21
CA ALA A 113 -21.25 -8.79 -12.31
C ALA A 113 -20.51 -8.21 -13.53
N ASP A 114 -20.54 -6.88 -13.72
CA ASP A 114 -19.85 -6.20 -14.82
C ASP A 114 -18.53 -5.54 -14.37
N ALA A 115 -18.12 -5.74 -13.12
CA ALA A 115 -16.93 -5.12 -12.54
C ALA A 115 -15.73 -6.06 -12.64
N VAL A 116 -15.08 -6.09 -13.81
CA VAL A 116 -13.85 -6.86 -14.02
C VAL A 116 -12.70 -6.15 -13.33
N GLU A 117 -12.12 -6.82 -12.35
CA GLU A 117 -10.89 -6.39 -11.73
C GLU A 117 -9.68 -6.81 -12.53
N HIS A 118 -8.69 -5.94 -12.50
CA HIS A 118 -7.43 -6.13 -13.20
C HIS A 118 -6.35 -6.29 -12.14
N PHE A 119 -5.66 -7.41 -12.15
CA PHE A 119 -4.52 -7.66 -11.25
C PHE A 119 -3.24 -7.59 -12.06
N PRO A 120 -2.61 -6.41 -12.17
CA PRO A 120 -1.35 -6.27 -12.87
C PRO A 120 -0.21 -6.87 -12.05
N PHE A 121 0.71 -7.54 -12.74
CA PHE A 121 1.95 -8.04 -12.18
C PHE A 121 3.05 -8.04 -13.25
N THR A 122 4.29 -8.00 -12.78
CA THR A 122 5.47 -8.02 -13.64
C THR A 122 6.13 -9.38 -13.58
N LEU A 123 6.51 -9.93 -14.73
CA LEU A 123 7.33 -11.14 -14.83
C LEU A 123 8.69 -10.80 -15.43
N HIS A 124 9.75 -11.11 -14.69
CA HIS A 124 11.11 -11.12 -15.20
C HIS A 124 11.54 -12.55 -15.54
N ILE A 125 12.07 -12.74 -16.75
CA ILE A 125 12.75 -13.97 -17.17
C ILE A 125 14.21 -13.63 -17.44
N VAL A 126 15.08 -14.05 -16.52
CA VAL A 126 16.51 -13.74 -16.56
C VAL A 126 17.29 -14.92 -17.11
N ARG A 127 18.13 -14.67 -18.12
CA ARG A 127 19.04 -15.65 -18.72
C ARG A 127 20.35 -14.99 -19.14
N GLY A 128 21.48 -15.56 -18.72
CA GLY A 128 22.80 -15.03 -19.09
C GLY A 128 23.04 -13.57 -18.71
N GLY A 129 22.43 -13.10 -17.61
CA GLY A 129 22.51 -11.71 -17.15
C GLY A 129 21.60 -10.72 -17.89
N LYS A 130 20.85 -11.15 -18.91
CA LYS A 130 19.83 -10.35 -19.61
C LYS A 130 18.44 -10.66 -19.07
N CYS A 131 17.47 -9.78 -19.34
CA CYS A 131 16.09 -9.97 -18.90
C CYS A 131 15.09 -9.74 -20.04
N LEU A 132 14.14 -10.66 -20.17
CA LEU A 132 12.84 -10.37 -20.78
C LEU A 132 11.87 -10.02 -19.66
N ASP A 133 11.38 -8.80 -19.69
CA ASP A 133 10.41 -8.24 -18.76
C ASP A 133 9.04 -8.24 -19.43
N PHE A 134 8.02 -8.73 -18.73
CA PHE A 134 6.63 -8.76 -19.18
C PHE A 134 5.74 -8.02 -18.20
N SER A 135 4.95 -7.09 -18.72
CA SER A 135 3.81 -6.51 -18.02
C SER A 135 2.60 -7.38 -18.32
N LEU A 136 2.00 -7.93 -17.26
CA LEU A 136 0.93 -8.90 -17.35
C LEU A 136 -0.24 -8.43 -16.48
N THR A 137 -1.45 -8.78 -16.89
CA THR A 137 -2.67 -8.52 -16.11
C THR A 137 -3.51 -9.79 -16.05
N HIS A 138 -3.97 -10.16 -14.86
CA HIS A 138 -5.08 -11.10 -14.75
C HIS A 138 -6.40 -10.34 -14.82
N ALA A 139 -7.29 -10.75 -15.72
CA ALA A 139 -8.63 -10.21 -15.86
C ALA A 139 -9.59 -11.34 -16.28
N ASP A 140 -10.71 -11.49 -15.57
CA ASP A 140 -11.77 -12.47 -15.88
C ASP A 140 -11.29 -13.91 -16.13
N GLY A 141 -10.33 -14.39 -15.32
CA GLY A 141 -9.78 -15.74 -15.47
C GLY A 141 -8.65 -15.86 -16.48
N GLU A 142 -8.37 -14.83 -17.27
CA GLU A 142 -7.39 -14.86 -18.36
C GLU A 142 -6.10 -14.10 -18.01
N LEU A 143 -4.98 -14.59 -18.54
CA LEU A 143 -3.72 -13.88 -18.57
C LEU A 143 -3.64 -12.97 -19.81
N VAL A 144 -3.59 -11.66 -19.57
CA VAL A 144 -3.37 -10.65 -20.61
C VAL A 144 -1.90 -10.22 -20.61
N ILE A 145 -1.29 -10.18 -21.80
CA ILE A 145 0.05 -9.64 -22.01
C ILE A 145 -0.05 -8.19 -22.46
N ASP A 146 0.30 -7.26 -21.57
CA ASP A 146 0.21 -5.82 -21.84
C ASP A 146 1.46 -5.29 -22.55
N GLY A 147 2.62 -5.87 -22.25
CA GLY A 147 3.90 -5.39 -22.76
C GLY A 147 5.04 -6.38 -22.59
N MET A 148 6.09 -6.20 -23.39
CA MET A 148 7.30 -7.02 -23.35
C MET A 148 8.52 -6.15 -23.67
N THR A 149 9.44 -6.06 -22.70
CA THR A 149 10.66 -5.26 -22.79
C THR A 149 11.89 -6.16 -22.67
N HIS A 150 12.91 -5.90 -23.49
CA HIS A 150 14.21 -6.57 -23.36
C HIS A 150 15.24 -5.63 -22.72
N TYR A 151 15.93 -6.14 -21.70
CA TYR A 151 17.04 -5.46 -21.04
C TYR A 151 18.33 -6.26 -21.21
N GLU A 152 19.39 -5.59 -21.66
CA GLU A 152 20.75 -6.17 -21.73
C GLU A 152 21.35 -6.50 -20.36
N SER A 153 20.77 -5.96 -19.28
CA SER A 153 21.17 -6.23 -17.91
C SER A 153 19.93 -6.45 -17.05
N ALA A 154 19.82 -7.64 -16.45
CA ALA A 154 18.77 -7.96 -15.49
C ALA A 154 18.80 -7.04 -14.27
N ALA A 155 19.98 -6.51 -13.91
CA ALA A 155 20.09 -5.54 -12.84
C ALA A 155 19.36 -4.22 -13.15
N VAL A 156 19.11 -3.87 -14.43
CA VAL A 156 18.30 -2.70 -14.78
C VAL A 156 16.81 -3.00 -14.64
N ALA A 157 16.37 -4.17 -15.11
CA ALA A 157 14.96 -4.59 -15.01
C ALA A 157 14.52 -4.75 -13.55
N GLN A 158 15.40 -5.31 -12.72
CA GLN A 158 15.13 -5.65 -11.33
C GLN A 158 15.45 -4.52 -10.33
N ASP A 159 15.82 -3.33 -10.82
CA ASP A 159 16.10 -2.17 -9.97
C ASP A 159 14.79 -1.50 -9.54
N ASP A 160 14.45 -1.66 -8.27
CA ASP A 160 13.24 -1.11 -7.65
C ASP A 160 13.44 0.27 -7.00
N SER A 161 14.61 0.89 -7.21
CA SER A 161 14.85 2.28 -6.81
C SER A 161 14.10 3.27 -7.71
N ALA A 162 13.86 4.48 -7.20
CA ALA A 162 13.27 5.56 -7.99
C ALA A 162 14.12 5.88 -9.24
N GLU A 163 15.45 5.85 -9.12
CA GLU A 163 16.35 6.01 -10.25
C GLU A 163 16.31 4.82 -11.21
N GLY A 164 16.03 3.61 -10.70
CA GLY A 164 15.79 2.39 -11.47
C GLY A 164 14.58 2.53 -12.38
N GLU A 165 13.45 3.02 -11.86
CA GLU A 165 12.25 3.30 -12.64
C GLU A 165 12.52 4.30 -13.76
N VAL A 166 13.17 5.43 -13.45
CA VAL A 166 13.55 6.42 -14.48
C VAL A 166 14.51 5.83 -15.52
N ARG A 167 15.38 4.90 -15.13
CA ARG A 167 16.22 4.18 -16.10
C ARG A 167 15.36 3.30 -16.99
N LYS A 168 14.44 2.51 -16.43
CA LYS A 168 13.54 1.63 -17.19
C LYS A 168 12.70 2.41 -18.20
N GLU A 169 12.14 3.56 -17.83
CA GLU A 169 11.37 4.44 -18.72
C GLU A 169 12.15 4.93 -19.96
N ARG A 170 13.48 5.02 -19.87
CA ARG A 170 14.34 5.42 -20.99
C ARG A 170 14.65 4.29 -21.97
N HIS A 171 14.35 3.05 -21.60
CA HIS A 171 14.47 1.91 -22.50
C HIS A 171 13.25 1.83 -23.43
N TYR A 172 13.46 1.29 -24.62
CA TYR A 172 12.36 0.99 -25.54
C TYR A 172 11.50 -0.14 -24.95
N GLN A 173 10.22 0.16 -24.69
CA GLN A 173 9.27 -0.74 -24.01
C GLN A 173 8.67 -1.83 -24.92
N GLY A 174 9.14 -1.91 -26.17
CA GLY A 174 8.48 -2.70 -27.21
C GLY A 174 7.33 -1.95 -27.90
N PRO A 175 6.79 -2.52 -28.99
CA PRO A 175 5.59 -2.01 -29.63
C PRO A 175 4.34 -2.46 -28.85
N THR A 176 3.19 -1.90 -29.21
CA THR A 176 1.91 -2.40 -28.71
C THR A 176 1.66 -3.81 -29.28
N PHE A 177 1.15 -4.74 -28.47
CA PHE A 177 0.87 -6.11 -28.92
C PHE A 177 -0.10 -6.18 -30.11
N ALA A 178 -1.02 -5.21 -30.24
CA ALA A 178 -1.93 -5.08 -31.38
C ALA A 178 -1.24 -4.84 -32.74
N GLU A 179 0.01 -4.37 -32.72
CA GLU A 179 0.81 -4.13 -33.94
C GLU A 179 1.65 -5.34 -34.34
N LEU A 180 1.76 -6.34 -33.46
CA LEU A 180 2.56 -7.53 -33.70
C LEU A 180 1.84 -8.50 -34.64
N ASN A 181 2.63 -9.26 -35.40
CA ASN A 181 2.09 -10.38 -36.18
C ASN A 181 1.52 -11.45 -35.23
N SER A 182 0.33 -11.99 -35.55
CA SER A 182 -0.34 -12.98 -34.70
C SER A 182 0.52 -14.20 -34.40
N GLY A 183 1.24 -14.74 -35.39
CA GLY A 183 2.10 -15.91 -35.18
C GLY A 183 3.30 -15.62 -34.26
N PHE A 184 3.71 -14.35 -34.12
CA PHE A 184 4.71 -13.97 -33.13
C PHE A 184 4.08 -13.86 -31.73
N VAL A 185 2.86 -13.33 -31.62
CA VAL A 185 2.11 -13.32 -30.36
C VAL A 185 1.85 -14.74 -29.87
N ASP A 186 1.40 -15.64 -30.74
CA ASP A 186 1.20 -17.06 -30.42
C ASP A 186 2.50 -17.70 -29.88
N ALA A 187 3.64 -17.42 -30.52
CA ALA A 187 4.94 -17.92 -30.06
C ALA A 187 5.38 -17.33 -28.70
N ILE A 188 4.96 -16.11 -28.36
CA ILE A 188 5.19 -15.54 -27.02
C ILE A 188 4.34 -16.26 -25.98
N VAL A 189 3.06 -16.53 -26.29
CA VAL A 189 2.16 -17.28 -25.40
C VAL A 189 2.72 -18.68 -25.15
N ASP A 190 3.06 -19.43 -26.21
CA ASP A 190 3.70 -20.75 -26.12
C ASP A 190 4.97 -20.71 -25.26
N TYR A 191 5.77 -19.64 -25.38
CA TYR A 191 6.98 -19.44 -24.60
C TYR A 191 6.69 -19.25 -23.11
N LEU A 192 5.64 -18.51 -22.74
CA LEU A 192 5.22 -18.33 -21.34
C LEU A 192 4.60 -19.62 -20.78
N GLU A 193 3.73 -20.28 -21.54
CA GLU A 193 3.09 -21.53 -21.13
C GLU A 193 4.09 -22.65 -20.85
N ALA A 194 5.13 -22.78 -21.68
CA ALA A 194 6.21 -23.76 -21.45
C ALA A 194 6.94 -23.56 -20.10
N ARG A 195 6.84 -22.37 -19.50
CA ARG A 195 7.38 -22.03 -18.17
C ARG A 195 6.35 -22.17 -17.05
N GLY A 196 5.11 -22.50 -17.39
CA GLY A 196 3.97 -22.54 -16.48
C GLY A 196 3.47 -21.14 -16.11
N VAL A 197 3.60 -20.18 -17.02
CA VAL A 197 2.99 -18.84 -16.92
C VAL A 197 1.79 -18.84 -17.87
N ASN A 198 0.61 -18.98 -17.31
CA ASN A 198 -0.66 -19.19 -18.01
C ASN A 198 -1.83 -18.65 -17.16
N ASP A 199 -3.07 -18.92 -17.60
CA ASP A 199 -4.30 -18.52 -16.91
C ASP A 199 -4.42 -19.07 -15.48
N ASP A 200 -3.98 -20.32 -15.24
CA ASP A 200 -4.00 -20.91 -13.89
C ASP A 200 -3.04 -20.15 -12.95
N LEU A 201 -1.85 -19.79 -13.44
CA LEU A 201 -0.91 -18.98 -12.65
C LEU A 201 -1.45 -17.57 -12.40
N SER A 202 -2.06 -16.95 -13.41
CA SER A 202 -2.62 -15.60 -13.29
C SER A 202 -3.78 -15.58 -12.27
N THR A 203 -4.61 -16.62 -12.29
CA THR A 203 -5.68 -16.85 -11.31
C THR A 203 -5.11 -17.05 -9.90
N PHE A 204 -4.04 -17.83 -9.74
CA PHE A 204 -3.34 -17.94 -8.46
C PHE A 204 -2.84 -16.58 -7.96
N VAL A 205 -2.21 -15.77 -8.83
CA VAL A 205 -1.70 -14.44 -8.46
C VAL A 205 -2.83 -13.55 -7.93
N ALA A 206 -3.99 -13.53 -8.59
CA ALA A 206 -5.15 -12.77 -8.15
C ALA A 206 -5.68 -13.27 -6.79
N GLN A 207 -5.90 -14.58 -6.64
CA GLN A 207 -6.38 -15.19 -5.39
C GLN A 207 -5.39 -14.99 -4.23
N TYR A 208 -4.09 -15.08 -4.49
CA TYR A 208 -3.06 -14.89 -3.47
C TYR A 208 -2.95 -13.42 -3.07
N SER A 209 -3.11 -12.49 -4.02
CA SER A 209 -3.19 -11.05 -3.75
C SER A 209 -4.31 -10.75 -2.76
N TYR A 210 -5.50 -11.32 -2.98
CA TYR A 210 -6.63 -11.20 -2.05
C TYR A 210 -6.34 -11.74 -0.66
N ALA A 211 -5.78 -12.94 -0.57
CA ALA A 211 -5.50 -13.57 0.71
C ALA A 211 -4.46 -12.77 1.52
N ILE A 212 -3.43 -12.23 0.86
CA ILE A 212 -2.40 -11.42 1.52
C ILE A 212 -2.89 -10.02 1.85
N GLU A 213 -3.73 -9.40 1.01
CA GLU A 213 -4.35 -8.11 1.34
C GLU A 213 -5.20 -8.23 2.60
N GLN A 214 -6.06 -9.25 2.71
CA GLN A 214 -6.83 -9.52 3.92
C GLN A 214 -5.92 -9.76 5.14
N GLN A 215 -4.78 -10.43 4.95
CA GLN A 215 -3.77 -10.59 6.01
C GLN A 215 -3.23 -9.27 6.52
N GLU A 216 -2.93 -8.37 5.59
CA GLU A 216 -2.40 -7.06 5.90
C GLU A 216 -3.47 -6.15 6.48
N TYR A 217 -4.73 -6.27 6.07
CA TYR A 217 -5.86 -5.57 6.68
C TYR A 217 -6.00 -5.92 8.17
N GLU A 218 -6.02 -7.22 8.51
CA GLU A 218 -6.06 -7.63 9.91
C GLU A 218 -4.82 -7.18 10.70
N ASN A 219 -3.63 -7.24 10.08
CA ASN A 219 -2.41 -6.75 10.70
C ASN A 219 -2.46 -5.25 10.96
N TRP A 220 -3.06 -4.49 10.04
CA TRP A 220 -3.27 -3.07 10.13
C TRP A 220 -4.27 -2.73 11.24
N LEU A 221 -5.41 -3.42 11.32
CA LEU A 221 -6.39 -3.25 12.41
C LEU A 221 -5.76 -3.49 13.78
N ARG A 222 -4.97 -4.57 13.93
CA ARG A 222 -4.19 -4.83 15.16
C ARG A 222 -3.24 -3.67 15.49
N ALA A 223 -2.47 -3.21 14.51
CA ALA A 223 -1.52 -2.12 14.71
C ALA A 223 -2.21 -0.79 15.10
N VAL A 224 -3.36 -0.47 14.48
CA VAL A 224 -4.18 0.70 14.82
C VAL A 224 -4.73 0.58 16.24
N ALA A 225 -5.26 -0.59 16.60
CA ALA A 225 -5.80 -0.85 17.92
C ALA A 225 -4.73 -0.70 19.01
N ASP A 226 -3.53 -1.22 18.78
CA ASP A 226 -2.39 -1.14 19.72
C ASP A 226 -1.83 0.27 19.83
N PHE A 227 -1.73 1.01 18.72
CA PHE A 227 -1.22 2.37 18.70
C PHE A 227 -2.15 3.37 19.42
N THR A 228 -3.45 3.09 19.43
CA THR A 228 -4.50 3.98 19.96
C THR A 228 -5.09 3.52 21.30
N ALA A 229 -4.58 2.41 21.85
CA ALA A 229 -5.00 1.85 23.13
C ALA A 229 -4.69 2.74 24.34
#